data_AF-A0A7X2SZI8-F1
#
_entry.id   AF-A0A7X2SZI8-F1
#
_cell.length_a   1.000
_cell.length_b   1.000
_cell.length_c   1.000
_cell.angle_alpha   90.00
_cell.angle_beta   90.00
_cell.angle_gamma   90.00
#
_symmetry.space_group_name_H-M   'P 1'
#
loop_
_entity.id
_entity.type
_entity.pdbx_description
1 polymer ?
#
loop_
_entity_poly.entity_id
_entity_poly.type
_entity_poly.pdbx_seq_one_letter_code
_entity_poly.pdbx_strand_id
1 'polypeptide(L)'
;AQQGIASELEQDFIAAEQRVAQRRAATPAITFPDNLPVSQKQQDIAEAIRDHQVVIVAGETGSGKTTQLPKICLALGRGVTGLIGHTQPRRLAARTVAQQGIASELEQDFIAAEQRVAQRRA
;
A
#
# COMPACT_ATOMS: atom_id res chain seq x y z
N ALA A 1 6.32 10.17 38.67
CA ALA A 1 6.67 10.65 37.31
C ALA A 1 7.10 9.49 36.40
N GLN A 2 8.22 8.81 36.68
CA GLN A 2 8.73 7.72 35.82
C GLN A 2 7.79 6.53 35.64
N GLN A 3 7.08 6.10 36.70
CA GLN A 3 6.10 4.99 36.61
C GLN A 3 4.87 5.34 35.74
N GLY A 4 4.47 6.62 35.68
CA GLY A 4 3.38 7.07 34.83
C GLY A 4 3.77 7.06 33.35
N ILE A 5 4.95 7.58 33.03
CA ILE A 5 5.50 7.57 31.66
C ILE A 5 5.67 6.14 31.15
N ALA A 6 6.16 5.23 31.99
CA ALA A 6 6.31 3.83 31.61
C ALA A 6 4.97 3.16 31.29
N SER A 7 3.91 3.42 32.08
CA SER A 7 2.58 2.88 31.80
C SER A 7 1.95 3.46 30.53
N GLU A 8 2.20 4.73 30.23
CA GLU A 8 1.68 5.38 29.02
C GLU A 8 2.35 4.80 27.76
N LEU A 9 3.68 4.64 27.80
CA LEU A 9 4.44 4.06 26.69
C LEU A 9 4.02 2.61 26.39
N GLU A 10 3.76 1.81 27.44
CA GLU A 10 3.28 0.44 27.31
C GLU A 10 1.91 0.39 26.60
N GLN A 11 0.99 1.28 27.00
CA GLN A 11 -0.33 1.37 26.37
C GLN A 11 -0.23 1.77 24.90
N ASP A 12 0.64 2.74 24.58
CA ASP A 12 0.89 3.17 23.21
C ASP A 12 1.47 2.06 22.34
N PHE A 13 2.40 1.28 22.90
CA PHE A 13 3.00 0.15 22.22
C PHE A 13 1.97 -0.93 21.90
N ILE A 14 1.17 -1.35 22.88
CA ILE A 14 0.08 -2.32 22.69
C ILE A 14 -0.91 -1.83 21.63
N ALA A 15 -1.32 -0.57 21.70
CA ALA A 15 -2.22 0.02 20.71
C ALA A 15 -1.59 0.04 19.30
N ALA A 16 -0.29 0.34 19.19
CA ALA A 16 0.43 0.33 17.93
C ALA A 16 0.53 -1.08 17.33
N GLU A 17 0.89 -2.08 18.13
CA GLU A 17 0.97 -3.48 17.71
C GLU A 17 -0.39 -4.00 17.23
N GLN A 18 -1.46 -3.72 17.98
CA GLN A 18 -2.82 -4.09 17.60
C GLN A 18 -3.22 -3.45 16.25
N ARG A 19 -2.92 -2.17 16.04
CA ARG A 19 -3.18 -1.50 14.74
C ARG A 19 -2.42 -2.17 13.60
N VAL A 20 -1.15 -2.51 13.80
CA VAL A 20 -0.33 -3.21 12.80
C VAL A 20 -0.86 -4.61 12.52
N ALA A 21 -1.21 -5.37 13.55
CA ALA A 21 -1.76 -6.72 13.42
C ALA A 21 -3.11 -6.72 12.66
N GLN A 22 -4.01 -5.80 13.01
CA GLN A 22 -5.28 -5.63 12.30
C GLN A 22 -5.09 -5.28 10.82
N ARG A 23 -4.15 -4.37 10.50
CA ARG A 23 -3.85 -4.01 9.10
C ARG A 23 -3.24 -5.17 8.33
N ARG A 24 -2.35 -5.94 8.96
CA ARG A 24 -1.76 -7.13 8.36
C ARG A 24 -2.81 -8.19 8.05
N ALA A 25 -3.71 -8.45 8.99
CA ALA A 25 -4.83 -9.38 8.82
C ALA A 25 -5.84 -8.92 7.75
N ALA A 26 -6.01 -7.61 7.59
CA ALA A 26 -6.90 -7.02 6.57
C ALA A 26 -6.23 -6.80 5.21
N THR A 27 -4.95 -7.17 5.05
CA THR A 27 -4.27 -7.03 3.75
C THR A 27 -4.80 -8.11 2.80
N PRO A 28 -5.33 -7.74 1.62
CA PRO A 28 -5.88 -8.71 0.68
C PRO A 28 -4.79 -9.59 0.07
N ALA A 29 -5.18 -10.73 -0.47
CA ALA A 29 -4.30 -11.52 -1.32
C ALA A 29 -3.91 -10.70 -2.56
N ILE A 30 -2.62 -10.69 -2.89
CA ILE A 30 -2.08 -9.94 -4.03
C ILE A 30 -1.67 -10.93 -5.09
N THR A 31 -2.27 -10.81 -6.27
CA THR A 31 -1.92 -11.59 -7.46
C THR A 31 -1.34 -10.66 -8.52
N PHE A 32 -0.45 -11.17 -9.36
CA PHE A 32 0.15 -10.41 -10.45
C PHE A 32 -0.18 -11.10 -11.77
N PRO A 33 -0.76 -10.38 -12.75
CA PRO A 33 -1.09 -10.99 -14.02
C PRO A 33 0.16 -11.10 -14.90
N ASP A 34 0.40 -12.26 -15.50
CA ASP A 34 1.63 -12.57 -16.26
C ASP A 34 1.76 -11.81 -17.58
N ASN A 35 0.69 -11.18 -18.06
CA ASN A 35 0.65 -10.45 -19.33
C ASN A 35 1.23 -9.03 -19.26
N LEU A 36 1.63 -8.54 -18.07
CA LEU A 36 2.20 -7.20 -17.91
C LEU A 36 3.72 -7.24 -17.68
N PRO A 37 4.52 -6.44 -18.42
CA PRO A 37 5.97 -6.40 -18.24
C PRO A 37 6.42 -6.08 -16.81
N VAL A 38 5.68 -5.23 -16.08
CA VAL A 38 6.00 -4.91 -14.67
C VAL A 38 5.73 -6.10 -13.74
N SER A 39 4.70 -6.91 -14.00
CA SER A 39 4.41 -8.12 -13.21
C SER A 39 5.53 -9.15 -13.35
N GLN A 40 6.04 -9.34 -14.57
CA GLN A 40 7.14 -10.28 -14.83
C GLN A 40 8.43 -9.89 -14.10
N LYS A 41 8.61 -8.59 -13.83
CA LYS A 41 9.75 -8.03 -13.08
C LYS A 41 9.43 -7.72 -11.62
N GLN A 42 8.35 -8.28 -11.07
CA GLN A 42 7.89 -7.99 -9.71
C GLN A 42 9.00 -8.20 -8.68
N GLN A 43 9.75 -9.29 -8.79
CA GLN A 43 10.81 -9.64 -7.83
C GLN A 43 11.95 -8.62 -7.88
N ASP A 44 12.51 -8.34 -9.06
CA ASP A 44 13.58 -7.36 -9.25
C ASP A 44 13.19 -5.97 -8.72
N ILE A 45 11.95 -5.55 -9.00
CA ILE A 45 11.43 -4.26 -8.52
C ILE A 45 11.27 -4.29 -6.99
N ALA A 46 10.77 -5.39 -6.43
CA ALA A 46 10.59 -5.53 -4.99
C ALA A 46 11.93 -5.50 -4.24
N GLU A 47 12.97 -6.12 -4.80
CA GLU A 47 14.33 -6.06 -4.29
C GLU A 47 14.90 -4.65 -4.38
N ALA A 48 14.77 -3.99 -5.54
CA ALA A 48 15.21 -2.61 -5.70
C ALA A 48 14.57 -1.66 -4.67
N ILE A 49 13.26 -1.77 -4.43
CA ILE A 49 12.52 -0.97 -3.43
C ILE A 49 12.92 -1.30 -1.99
N ARG A 50 13.34 -2.54 -1.72
CA ARG A 50 13.81 -2.95 -0.39
C ARG A 50 15.16 -2.33 -0.09
N ASP A 51 16.05 -2.36 -1.07
CA ASP A 51 17.47 -2.07 -0.88
C ASP A 51 17.83 -0.59 -1.13
N HIS A 52 16.97 0.15 -1.83
CA HIS A 52 17.20 1.55 -2.18
C HIS A 52 16.06 2.45 -1.68
N GLN A 53 16.43 3.58 -1.08
CA GLN A 53 15.45 4.59 -0.64
C GLN A 53 14.69 5.25 -1.80
N VAL A 54 15.35 5.36 -2.97
CA VAL A 54 14.77 5.96 -4.19
C VAL A 54 15.03 5.01 -5.36
N VAL A 55 13.97 4.66 -6.08
CA VAL A 55 14.01 3.80 -7.28
C VAL A 55 13.30 4.51 -8.42
N ILE A 56 13.94 4.54 -9.59
CA ILE A 56 13.32 5.06 -10.82
C ILE A 56 12.90 3.87 -11.68
N VAL A 57 11.60 3.74 -11.93
CA VAL A 57 11.03 2.68 -12.78
C VAL A 57 10.60 3.30 -14.11
N ALA A 58 11.35 3.00 -15.17
CA ALA A 58 11.02 3.39 -16.54
C ALA A 58 10.38 2.22 -17.29
N GLY A 59 9.42 2.53 -18.17
CA GLY A 59 8.79 1.57 -19.06
C GLY A 59 7.76 2.25 -19.95
N GLU A 60 7.37 1.60 -21.05
CA GLU A 60 6.40 2.16 -21.99
C GLU A 60 4.99 2.33 -21.38
N THR A 61 4.17 3.16 -22.01
CA THR A 61 2.75 3.27 -21.66
C THR A 61 2.07 1.91 -21.82
N GLY A 62 1.26 1.49 -20.85
CA GLY A 62 0.63 0.17 -20.86
C GLY A 62 1.44 -0.94 -20.19
N SER A 63 2.69 -0.69 -19.77
CA SER A 63 3.52 -1.71 -19.12
C SER A 63 3.05 -2.19 -17.74
N GLY A 64 1.98 -1.59 -17.19
CA GLY A 64 1.43 -1.94 -15.86
C GLY A 64 1.98 -1.12 -14.68
N LYS A 65 2.81 -0.09 -14.89
CA LYS A 65 3.41 0.70 -13.78
C LYS A 65 2.38 1.22 -12.77
N THR A 66 1.33 1.86 -13.30
CA THR A 66 0.31 2.56 -12.51
C THR A 66 -0.56 1.60 -11.68
N THR A 67 -0.78 0.37 -12.17
CA THR A 67 -1.61 -0.63 -11.47
C THR A 67 -0.79 -1.57 -10.60
N GLN A 68 0.42 -1.97 -11.05
CA GLN A 68 1.20 -3.01 -10.39
C GLN A 68 2.19 -2.50 -9.33
N LEU A 69 2.80 -1.31 -9.49
CA LEU A 69 3.77 -0.80 -8.50
C LEU A 69 3.17 -0.63 -7.09
N PRO A 70 1.94 -0.09 -6.91
CA PRO A 70 1.31 -0.02 -5.59
C PRO A 70 1.09 -1.41 -4.97
N LYS A 71 0.76 -2.42 -5.79
CA LYS A 71 0.59 -3.81 -5.34
C LYS A 71 1.92 -4.43 -4.89
N ILE A 72 3.01 -4.16 -5.60
CA ILE A 72 4.37 -4.58 -5.19
C ILE A 72 4.73 -3.96 -3.83
N CYS A 73 4.49 -2.65 -3.67
CA CYS A 73 4.72 -1.96 -2.39
C CYS A 73 3.86 -2.54 -1.26
N LEU A 74 2.61 -2.92 -1.55
CA LEU A 74 1.73 -3.55 -0.58
C LEU A 74 2.22 -4.95 -0.19
N ALA A 75 2.69 -5.75 -1.16
CA ALA A 75 3.29 -7.06 -0.91
C ALA A 75 4.55 -6.99 -0.04
N LEU A 76 5.32 -5.90 -0.17
CA LEU A 76 6.45 -5.59 0.71
C LEU A 76 6.03 -5.11 2.12
N GLY A 77 4.73 -5.05 2.42
CA GLY A 77 4.20 -4.61 3.71
C GLY A 77 4.22 -3.10 3.93
N ARG A 78 4.51 -2.29 2.91
CA ARG A 78 4.59 -0.81 3.06
C ARG A 78 3.25 -0.17 3.43
N GLY A 79 2.13 -0.84 3.16
CA GLY A 79 0.78 -0.43 3.57
C GLY A 79 0.35 -0.90 4.96
N VAL A 80 1.18 -1.66 5.69
CA VAL A 80 0.83 -2.21 7.01
C VAL A 80 1.23 -1.23 8.13
N THR A 81 2.47 -0.76 8.11
CA THR A 81 2.97 0.21 9.11
C THR A 81 2.67 1.66 8.72
N GLY A 82 2.26 1.92 7.49
CA GLY A 82 1.97 3.26 6.97
C GLY A 82 0.95 3.25 5.83
N LEU A 83 1.03 4.26 4.97
CA LEU A 83 0.18 4.42 3.78
C LEU A 83 1.03 4.47 2.51
N ILE A 84 0.53 3.89 1.42
CA ILE A 84 1.14 4.00 0.10
C ILE A 84 0.45 5.13 -0.65
N GLY A 85 1.18 6.22 -0.90
CA GLY A 85 0.72 7.33 -1.71
C GLY A 85 0.94 7.05 -3.19
N HIS A 86 -0.13 6.87 -3.96
CA HIS A 86 -0.06 6.75 -5.41
C HIS A 86 -0.59 8.02 -6.07
N THR A 87 0.31 8.92 -6.45
CA THR A 87 -0.05 10.22 -7.02
C THR A 87 -0.20 10.14 -8.54
N GLN A 88 -1.21 10.81 -9.07
CA GLN A 88 -1.42 10.96 -10.51
C GLN A 88 -1.56 12.45 -10.85
N PRO A 89 -1.00 12.94 -11.97
CA PRO A 89 -1.08 14.36 -12.34
C PRO A 89 -2.51 14.81 -12.66
N ARG A 90 -3.40 13.88 -13.01
CA ARG A 90 -4.81 14.16 -13.34
C ARG A 90 -5.72 13.51 -12.32
N ARG A 91 -6.65 14.28 -11.74
CA ARG A 91 -7.65 13.79 -10.77
C ARG A 91 -8.49 12.63 -11.31
N LEU A 92 -8.90 12.69 -12.58
CA LEU A 92 -9.66 11.61 -13.20
C LEU A 92 -8.84 10.32 -13.25
N ALA A 93 -7.56 10.39 -13.64
CA ALA A 93 -6.67 9.24 -13.64
C ALA A 93 -6.47 8.66 -12.23
N ALA A 94 -6.30 9.51 -11.21
CA ALA A 94 -6.21 9.06 -9.82
C ALA A 94 -7.43 8.23 -9.40
N ARG A 95 -8.64 8.73 -9.69
CA ARG A 95 -9.89 8.04 -9.35
C ARG A 95 -10.08 6.75 -10.13
N THR A 96 -9.90 6.79 -11.45
CA THR A 96 -10.04 5.61 -12.32
C THR A 96 -9.05 4.52 -11.95
N VAL A 97 -7.78 4.86 -11.71
CA VAL A 97 -6.76 3.88 -11.31
C VAL A 97 -7.10 3.26 -9.96
N ALA A 98 -7.55 4.06 -8.99
CA ALA A 98 -7.87 3.55 -7.67
C ALA A 98 -9.13 2.65 -7.69
N GLN A 99 -10.19 3.07 -8.39
CA GLN A 99 -11.47 2.35 -8.46
C GLN A 99 -11.45 1.14 -9.40
N GLN A 100 -11.01 1.34 -10.64
CA GLN A 100 -11.14 0.34 -11.70
C GLN A 100 -9.86 -0.46 -11.93
N GLY A 101 -8.69 0.09 -11.57
CA GLY A 101 -7.43 -0.65 -11.66
C GLY A 101 -7.16 -1.44 -10.38
N ILE A 102 -6.79 -0.73 -9.31
CA ILE A 102 -6.23 -1.35 -8.10
C ILE A 102 -7.30 -2.05 -7.26
N ALA A 103 -8.42 -1.38 -6.96
CA ALA A 103 -9.47 -1.97 -6.13
C ALA A 103 -10.10 -3.20 -6.79
N SER A 104 -10.37 -3.15 -8.11
CA SER A 104 -10.88 -4.30 -8.86
C SER A 104 -9.91 -5.47 -8.88
N GLU A 105 -8.60 -5.22 -9.11
CA GLU A 105 -7.59 -6.28 -9.13
C GLU A 105 -7.32 -6.91 -7.75
N LEU A 106 -7.60 -6.18 -6.66
CA LEU A 106 -7.49 -6.69 -5.29
C LEU A 106 -8.84 -7.16 -4.71
N GLU A 107 -9.89 -7.19 -5.53
CA GLU A 107 -11.26 -7.55 -5.12
C GLU A 107 -11.74 -6.76 -3.88
N GLN A 108 -11.38 -5.47 -3.82
CA GLN A 108 -11.74 -4.57 -2.72
C GLN A 108 -12.86 -3.60 -3.13
N ASP A 109 -13.78 -3.32 -2.20
CA ASP A 109 -14.74 -2.23 -2.36
C ASP A 109 -14.07 -0.87 -2.07
N PHE A 110 -14.01 -0.03 -3.09
CA PHE A 110 -13.43 1.31 -3.02
C PHE A 110 -14.17 2.26 -2.06
N ILE A 111 -15.51 2.17 -1.99
CA ILE A 111 -16.32 3.11 -1.19
C ILE A 111 -16.11 2.83 0.31
N ALA A 112 -16.05 1.55 0.69
CA ALA A 112 -15.74 1.15 2.05
C ALA A 112 -14.29 1.52 2.47
N ALA A 113 -13.38 1.70 1.52
CA ALA A 113 -12.00 2.10 1.79
C ALA A 113 -11.85 3.63 2.04
N GLU A 114 -12.59 4.48 1.32
CA GLU A 114 -12.54 5.94 1.53
C GLU A 114 -12.99 6.36 2.94
N GLN A 115 -14.09 5.76 3.43
CA GLN A 115 -14.61 6.05 4.77
C GLN A 115 -13.60 5.70 5.87
N ARG A 116 -12.87 4.59 5.69
CA ARG A 116 -11.78 4.18 6.60
C ARG A 116 -10.61 5.15 6.57
N VAL A 117 -10.25 5.71 5.40
CA VAL A 117 -9.16 6.69 5.30
C VAL A 117 -9.54 8.02 5.94
N ALA A 118 -10.78 8.48 5.78
CA ALA A 118 -11.28 9.72 6.39
C ALA A 118 -11.30 9.62 7.94
N GLN A 119 -11.71 8.48 8.48
CA GLN A 119 -11.73 8.23 9.94
C GLN A 119 -10.32 8.11 10.56
N ARG A 120 -9.26 7.94 9.75
CA ARG A 120 -7.86 7.77 10.23
C ARG A 120 -7.08 9.08 10.40
N ARG A 121 -7.63 10.21 9.95
CA ARG A 121 -7.01 11.55 10.08
C ARG A 121 -7.50 12.34 11.30
N ALA A 122 -8.53 11.86 11.98
CA ALA A 122 -9.02 12.35 13.26
C ALA A 122 -8.38 11.55 14.40
#